data_AF-A0A0C2JBJ1-F1
#
_entry.id   AF-A0A0C2JBJ1-F1
#
_cell.length_a   1.000
_cell.length_b   1.000
_cell.length_c   1.000
_cell.angle_alpha   90.00
_cell.angle_beta   90.00
_cell.angle_gamma   90.00
#
_symmetry.space_group_name_H-M   'P 1'
#
loop_
_entity.id
_entity.type
_entity.pdbx_description
1 polymer ?
#
loop_
_entity_poly.entity_id
_entity_poly.type
_entity_poly.pdbx_seq_one_letter_code
_entity_poly.pdbx_strand_id
1 'polypeptide(L)'
;LAEKYNQAKEDHDAAQEKLEDLQEDKQDTQDKIEGMQEDVRGLANAAYTNADYGSPAYLLSSGGPADALEQAADLGYLSDNQRQTLEEFTEQKDKLDDLTAEAADTEDEAKDKLDEAEEAKDEAEKKIEKQEDLLNDLTAEQQEAADTGGGTGNAVNNSNASGGAGAAVDFVYAQIGDAYSMGANGPDVWDCSSLVQAAWAEAGVSLPRTTYDQVNAG
;
A
#
# COMPACT_ATOMS: atom_id res chain seq x y z
N LEU A 1 14.55 -9.04 16.51
CA LEU A 1 13.27 -9.71 16.86
C LEU A 1 12.14 -8.76 16.54
N ALA A 2 12.03 -7.63 17.25
CA ALA A 2 11.10 -6.55 16.90
C ALA A 2 11.25 -6.06 15.47
N GLU A 3 12.48 -5.96 14.99
CA GLU A 3 12.73 -5.48 13.64
C GLU A 3 12.11 -6.32 12.52
N LYS A 4 12.20 -7.66 12.60
CA LYS A 4 11.60 -8.53 11.58
C LYS A 4 10.08 -8.44 11.57
N TYR A 5 9.49 -8.36 12.77
CA TYR A 5 8.06 -8.16 12.94
C TYR A 5 7.61 -6.84 12.32
N ASN A 6 8.32 -5.75 12.63
CA ASN A 6 8.00 -4.42 12.14
C ASN A 6 8.08 -4.35 10.61
N GLN A 7 9.15 -4.89 10.02
CA GLN A 7 9.28 -4.92 8.56
C GLN A 7 8.17 -5.71 7.88
N ALA A 8 7.91 -6.94 8.32
CA ALA A 8 6.86 -7.77 7.73
C ALA A 8 5.47 -7.14 7.86
N LYS A 9 5.24 -6.42 8.97
CA LYS A 9 4.01 -5.68 9.18
C LYS A 9 3.88 -4.46 8.26
N GLU A 10 4.95 -3.70 8.04
CA GLU A 10 4.92 -2.61 7.06
C GLU A 10 4.71 -3.12 5.63
N ASP A 11 5.38 -4.22 5.26
CA ASP A 11 5.21 -4.83 3.94
C ASP A 11 3.75 -5.31 3.74
N HIS A 12 3.13 -5.90 4.77
CA HIS A 12 1.72 -6.25 4.76
C HIS A 12 0.83 -5.01 4.57
N ASP A 13 1.04 -3.96 5.36
CA ASP A 13 0.22 -2.75 5.32
C ASP A 13 0.33 -2.06 3.94
N ALA A 14 1.52 -2.05 3.33
CA ALA A 14 1.73 -1.56 1.97
C ALA A 14 1.04 -2.41 0.89
N ALA A 15 1.05 -3.74 1.05
CA ALA A 15 0.31 -4.64 0.15
C ALA A 15 -1.20 -4.44 0.26
N GLN A 16 -1.72 -4.17 1.47
CA GLN A 16 -3.13 -3.84 1.67
C GLN A 16 -3.52 -2.51 1.00
N GLU A 17 -2.70 -1.47 1.13
CA GLU A 17 -2.95 -0.18 0.46
C GLU A 17 -3.00 -0.36 -1.07
N LYS A 18 -2.05 -1.11 -1.63
CA LYS A 18 -2.06 -1.44 -3.06
C LYS A 18 -3.32 -2.23 -3.47
N LEU A 19 -3.79 -3.14 -2.63
CA LEU A 19 -5.01 -3.92 -2.89
C LEU A 19 -6.25 -3.02 -2.92
N GLU A 20 -6.33 -2.01 -2.05
CA GLU A 20 -7.42 -1.02 -2.06
C GLU A 20 -7.42 -0.21 -3.36
N ASP A 21 -6.26 0.29 -3.80
CA ASP A 21 -6.12 1.01 -5.07
C ASP A 21 -6.55 0.13 -6.27
N LEU A 22 -6.13 -1.14 -6.30
CA LEU A 22 -6.51 -2.09 -7.36
C LEU A 22 -8.01 -2.36 -7.37
N GLN A 23 -8.66 -2.39 -6.20
CA GLN A 23 -10.11 -2.57 -6.09
C GLN A 23 -10.87 -1.34 -6.61
N GLU A 24 -10.38 -0.13 -6.35
CA GLU A 24 -10.93 1.10 -6.90
C GLU A 24 -10.81 1.12 -8.44
N ASP A 25 -9.61 0.86 -8.96
CA ASP A 25 -9.34 0.80 -10.40
C ASP A 25 -10.20 -0.25 -11.11
N LYS A 26 -10.45 -1.38 -10.44
CA LYS A 26 -11.34 -2.44 -10.92
C LYS A 26 -12.77 -1.96 -11.01
N GLN A 27 -13.28 -1.27 -9.99
CA GLN A 27 -14.64 -0.72 -9.99
C GLN A 27 -14.80 0.33 -11.10
N ASP A 28 -13.87 1.25 -11.23
CA ASP A 28 -13.85 2.27 -12.29
C ASP A 28 -13.85 1.64 -13.69
N THR A 29 -13.10 0.55 -13.87
CA THR A 29 -13.03 -0.18 -15.13
C THR A 29 -14.34 -0.94 -15.41
N GLN A 30 -14.98 -1.50 -14.37
CA GLN A 30 -16.30 -2.13 -14.49
C GLN A 30 -17.37 -1.12 -14.92
N ASP A 31 -17.41 0.06 -14.30
CA ASP A 31 -18.38 1.11 -14.63
C ASP A 31 -18.22 1.57 -16.09
N LYS A 32 -16.97 1.71 -16.58
CA LYS A 32 -16.68 2.01 -17.99
C LYS A 32 -17.18 0.93 -18.94
N ILE A 33 -16.92 -0.34 -18.59
CA ILE A 33 -17.42 -1.49 -19.36
C ILE A 33 -18.95 -1.47 -19.42
N GLU A 34 -19.63 -1.22 -18.32
CA GLU A 34 -21.09 -1.16 -18.28
C GLU A 34 -21.65 -0.06 -19.19
N GLY A 35 -21.05 1.13 -19.17
CA GLY A 35 -21.40 2.21 -20.10
C GLY A 35 -21.22 1.79 -21.57
N MET A 36 -20.06 1.22 -21.90
CA MET A 36 -19.78 0.75 -23.28
C MET A 36 -20.68 -0.42 -23.70
N GLN A 37 -21.16 -1.25 -22.76
CA GLN A 37 -22.12 -2.31 -23.10
C GLN A 37 -23.44 -1.75 -23.63
N GLU A 38 -23.88 -0.60 -23.15
CA GLU A 38 -25.09 0.06 -23.67
C GLU A 38 -24.87 0.53 -25.12
N ASP A 39 -23.71 1.12 -25.40
CA ASP A 39 -23.33 1.56 -26.75
C ASP A 39 -23.20 0.39 -27.73
N VAL A 40 -22.54 -0.69 -27.31
CA VAL A 40 -22.40 -1.92 -28.09
C VAL A 40 -23.75 -2.58 -28.34
N ARG A 41 -24.68 -2.57 -27.37
CA ARG A 41 -26.06 -3.05 -27.58
C ARG A 41 -26.82 -2.17 -28.57
N GLY A 42 -26.61 -0.85 -28.54
CA GLY A 42 -27.15 0.08 -29.51
C GLY A 42 -26.67 -0.24 -30.93
N LEU A 43 -25.36 -0.46 -31.09
CA LEU A 43 -24.74 -0.87 -32.34
C LEU A 43 -25.31 -2.21 -32.85
N ALA A 44 -25.42 -3.22 -31.98
CA ALA A 44 -25.96 -4.52 -32.34
C ALA A 44 -27.43 -4.43 -32.79
N ASN A 45 -28.25 -3.62 -32.12
CA ASN A 45 -29.64 -3.37 -32.53
C ASN A 45 -29.72 -2.65 -33.89
N ALA A 46 -28.87 -1.65 -34.13
CA ALA A 46 -28.81 -0.95 -35.41
C ALA A 46 -28.44 -1.91 -36.56
N ALA A 47 -27.42 -2.75 -36.34
CA ALA A 47 -27.02 -3.79 -37.30
C ALA A 47 -28.15 -4.82 -37.55
N TYR A 48 -28.85 -5.26 -36.49
CA TYR A 48 -29.92 -6.25 -36.59
C TYR A 48 -31.18 -5.72 -37.30
N THR A 49 -31.53 -4.46 -37.08
CA THR A 49 -32.68 -3.82 -37.77
C THR A 49 -32.45 -3.61 -39.26
N ASN A 50 -31.25 -3.97 -39.77
CA ASN A 50 -30.89 -4.08 -41.18
C ASN A 50 -31.31 -2.86 -42.02
N ALA A 51 -31.08 -1.68 -41.46
CA ALA A 51 -31.14 -0.46 -42.23
C ALA A 51 -29.86 -0.40 -43.08
N ASP A 52 -29.95 -0.95 -44.30
CA ASP A 52 -28.86 -1.00 -45.28
C ASP A 52 -28.57 0.40 -45.83
N TYR A 53 -28.06 1.29 -44.96
CA TYR A 53 -27.71 2.67 -45.28
C TYR A 53 -26.50 2.74 -46.22
N GLY A 54 -25.70 1.67 -46.30
CA GLY A 54 -24.59 1.52 -47.24
C GLY A 54 -25.01 1.01 -48.62
N SER A 55 -26.30 0.70 -48.83
CA SER A 55 -26.78 0.20 -50.12
C SER A 55 -26.52 1.22 -51.22
N PRO A 56 -25.97 0.81 -52.39
CA PRO A 56 -25.88 1.68 -53.56
C PRO A 56 -27.24 2.29 -53.92
N ALA A 57 -28.35 1.59 -53.63
CA ALA A 57 -29.71 2.08 -53.83
C ALA A 57 -30.09 3.26 -52.92
N TYR A 58 -29.58 3.28 -51.68
CA TYR A 58 -29.80 4.37 -50.73
C TYR A 58 -28.96 5.59 -51.11
N LEU A 59 -27.70 5.37 -51.51
CA LEU A 59 -26.81 6.41 -52.03
C LEU A 59 -27.31 7.01 -53.36
N LEU A 60 -27.91 6.21 -54.24
CA LEU A 60 -28.54 6.67 -55.49
C LEU A 60 -29.87 7.41 -55.26
N SER A 61 -30.50 7.22 -54.10
CA SER A 61 -31.70 7.95 -53.69
C SER A 61 -31.38 9.32 -53.08
N SER A 62 -30.12 9.63 -52.79
CA SER A 62 -29.70 10.95 -52.31
C SER A 62 -29.88 12.00 -53.43
N GLY A 63 -30.24 13.24 -53.07
CA GLY A 63 -30.70 14.29 -54.00
C GLY A 63 -29.69 14.75 -55.07
N GLY A 64 -28.46 14.21 -55.07
CA GLY A 64 -27.42 14.46 -56.04
C GLY A 64 -26.03 13.94 -55.62
N PRO A 65 -25.00 14.10 -56.48
CA PRO A 65 -23.65 13.59 -56.22
C PRO A 65 -22.92 14.27 -55.06
N ALA A 66 -23.30 15.50 -54.67
CA ALA A 66 -22.76 16.17 -53.48
C ALA A 66 -23.33 15.53 -52.19
N ASP A 67 -24.64 15.31 -52.15
CA ASP A 67 -25.33 14.68 -51.02
C ASP A 67 -24.85 13.24 -50.80
N ALA A 68 -24.58 12.51 -51.89
CA ALA A 68 -24.01 11.16 -51.82
C ALA A 68 -22.60 11.13 -51.18
N LEU A 69 -21.78 12.15 -51.43
CA LEU A 69 -20.43 12.25 -50.88
C LEU A 69 -20.48 12.56 -49.37
N GLU A 70 -21.35 13.48 -48.97
CA GLU A 70 -21.57 13.83 -47.55
C GLU A 70 -22.08 12.62 -46.76
N GLN A 71 -23.07 11.91 -47.31
CA GLN A 71 -23.62 10.71 -46.67
C GLN A 71 -22.60 9.57 -46.57
N ALA A 72 -21.69 9.43 -47.55
CA ALA A 72 -20.59 8.47 -47.47
C ALA A 72 -19.54 8.85 -46.41
N ALA A 73 -19.25 10.14 -46.22
CA ALA A 73 -18.35 10.62 -45.19
C ALA A 73 -18.92 10.39 -43.79
N ASP A 74 -20.21 10.65 -43.58
CA ASP A 74 -20.91 10.41 -42.32
C ASP A 74 -20.93 8.92 -41.95
N LEU A 75 -21.19 8.05 -42.93
CA LEU A 75 -21.14 6.60 -42.73
C LEU A 75 -19.72 6.10 -42.41
N GLY A 76 -18.70 6.69 -43.05
CA GLY A 76 -17.30 6.43 -42.74
C GLY A 76 -16.97 6.79 -41.30
N TYR A 77 -17.30 8.03 -40.89
CA TYR A 77 -17.10 8.51 -39.52
C TYR A 77 -17.81 7.63 -38.50
N LEU A 78 -19.07 7.25 -38.75
CA LEU A 78 -19.83 6.37 -37.87
C LEU A 78 -19.20 4.98 -37.77
N SER A 79 -18.76 4.39 -38.90
CA SER A 79 -18.12 3.07 -38.91
C SER A 79 -16.79 3.07 -38.15
N ASP A 80 -16.02 4.16 -38.26
CA ASP A 80 -14.76 4.31 -37.53
C ASP A 80 -15.00 4.49 -36.03
N ASN A 81 -16.00 5.27 -35.64
CA ASN A 81 -16.42 5.42 -34.24
C ASN A 81 -16.88 4.08 -33.64
N GLN A 82 -17.70 3.31 -34.37
CA GLN A 82 -18.14 1.97 -33.96
C GLN A 82 -16.97 1.00 -33.75
N ARG A 83 -15.96 1.05 -34.62
CA ARG A 83 -14.75 0.22 -34.48
C ARG A 83 -13.97 0.62 -33.23
N GLN A 84 -13.78 1.92 -33.01
CA GLN A 84 -13.10 2.46 -31.83
C GLN A 84 -13.82 2.05 -30.53
N THR A 85 -15.15 2.15 -30.45
CA THR A 85 -15.91 1.71 -29.26
C THR A 85 -15.71 0.22 -28.97
N LEU A 86 -15.67 -0.63 -30.00
CA LEU A 86 -15.44 -2.07 -29.82
C LEU A 86 -14.00 -2.36 -29.37
N GLU A 87 -13.03 -1.67 -29.95
CA GLU A 87 -11.61 -1.77 -29.54
C GLU A 87 -11.44 -1.34 -28.08
N GLU A 88 -11.96 -0.17 -27.69
CA GLU A 88 -11.93 0.33 -26.31
C GLU A 88 -12.65 -0.63 -25.34
N PHE A 89 -13.79 -1.20 -25.75
CA PHE A 89 -14.52 -2.17 -24.94
C PHE A 89 -13.71 -3.44 -24.66
N THR A 90 -13.04 -3.98 -25.68
CA THR A 90 -12.16 -5.14 -25.52
C THR A 90 -10.94 -4.79 -24.67
N GLU A 91 -10.31 -3.63 -24.87
CA GLU A 91 -9.18 -3.18 -24.05
C GLU A 91 -9.57 -3.02 -22.57
N GLN A 92 -10.74 -2.45 -22.26
CA GLN A 92 -11.20 -2.36 -20.87
C GLN A 92 -11.48 -3.74 -20.27
N LYS A 93 -11.98 -4.69 -21.07
CA LYS A 93 -12.18 -6.08 -20.63
C LYS A 93 -10.86 -6.77 -20.28
N ASP A 94 -9.86 -6.65 -21.14
CA ASP A 94 -8.53 -7.20 -20.88
C ASP A 94 -7.91 -6.52 -19.63
N LYS A 95 -8.04 -5.19 -19.51
CA LYS A 95 -7.60 -4.45 -18.31
C LYS A 95 -8.29 -4.95 -17.03
N LEU A 96 -9.59 -5.24 -17.08
CA LEU A 96 -10.34 -5.75 -15.92
C LEU A 96 -9.83 -7.13 -15.48
N ASP A 97 -9.52 -7.99 -16.44
CA ASP A 97 -8.97 -9.32 -16.17
C ASP A 97 -7.56 -9.21 -15.55
N ASP A 98 -6.71 -8.33 -16.08
CA ASP A 98 -5.37 -8.04 -15.53
C ASP A 98 -5.45 -7.49 -14.09
N LEU A 99 -6.30 -6.48 -13.85
CA LEU A 99 -6.51 -5.91 -12.51
C LEU A 99 -7.04 -6.96 -11.53
N THR A 100 -7.90 -7.87 -11.99
CA THR A 100 -8.43 -8.94 -11.14
C THR A 100 -7.36 -9.96 -10.78
N ALA A 101 -6.46 -10.30 -11.71
CA ALA A 101 -5.33 -11.17 -11.44
C ALA A 101 -4.33 -10.50 -10.49
N GLU A 102 -3.97 -9.23 -10.74
CA GLU A 102 -3.03 -8.50 -9.88
C GLU A 102 -3.57 -8.30 -8.46
N ALA A 103 -4.88 -8.03 -8.31
CA ALA A 103 -5.51 -7.93 -7.00
C ALA A 103 -5.46 -9.27 -6.24
N ALA A 104 -5.67 -10.40 -6.92
CA ALA A 104 -5.57 -11.72 -6.28
C ALA A 104 -4.14 -12.04 -5.83
N ASP A 105 -3.15 -11.78 -6.69
CA ASP A 105 -1.73 -11.97 -6.35
C ASP A 105 -1.31 -11.06 -5.19
N THR A 106 -1.77 -9.79 -5.18
CA THR A 106 -1.48 -8.84 -4.11
C THR A 106 -2.17 -9.23 -2.79
N GLU A 107 -3.38 -9.80 -2.84
CA GLU A 107 -4.07 -10.32 -1.66
C GLU A 107 -3.31 -11.50 -1.04
N ASP A 108 -2.76 -12.39 -1.86
CA ASP A 108 -1.95 -13.51 -1.38
C ASP A 108 -0.60 -13.05 -0.84
N GLU A 109 0.05 -12.06 -1.48
CA GLU A 109 1.26 -11.42 -0.93
C GLU A 109 1.00 -10.78 0.44
N ALA A 110 -0.12 -10.06 0.60
CA ALA A 110 -0.49 -9.49 1.89
C ALA A 110 -0.63 -10.60 2.96
N LYS A 111 -1.33 -11.70 2.65
CA LYS A 111 -1.47 -12.84 3.60
C LYS A 111 -0.12 -13.43 3.98
N ASP A 112 0.77 -13.66 3.01
CA ASP A 112 2.10 -14.20 3.26
C ASP A 112 2.92 -13.26 4.17
N LYS A 113 2.82 -11.94 3.97
CA LYS A 113 3.48 -10.95 4.85
C LYS A 113 2.91 -10.90 6.26
N LEU A 114 1.60 -11.10 6.40
CA LEU A 114 0.97 -11.21 7.71
C LEU A 114 1.47 -12.46 8.46
N ASP A 115 1.51 -13.61 7.78
CA ASP A 115 2.01 -14.86 8.34
C ASP A 115 3.49 -14.72 8.76
N GLU A 116 4.34 -14.11 7.91
CA GLU A 116 5.73 -13.79 8.26
C GLU A 116 5.84 -12.90 9.52
N ALA A 117 4.95 -11.92 9.66
CA ALA A 117 4.91 -11.06 10.85
C ALA A 117 4.50 -11.87 12.09
N GLU A 118 3.46 -12.70 12.02
CA GLU A 118 3.03 -13.55 13.13
C GLU A 118 4.12 -14.52 13.59
N GLU A 119 4.81 -15.18 12.65
CA GLU A 119 5.94 -16.06 12.96
C GLU A 119 7.09 -15.30 13.65
N ALA A 120 7.41 -14.10 13.16
CA ALA A 120 8.45 -13.27 13.76
C ALA A 120 8.10 -12.83 15.18
N LYS A 121 6.81 -12.55 15.44
CA LYS A 121 6.30 -12.24 16.77
C LYS A 121 6.41 -13.44 17.70
N ASP A 122 5.96 -14.62 17.27
CA ASP A 122 6.04 -15.86 18.04
C ASP A 122 7.50 -16.24 18.40
N GLU A 123 8.43 -16.10 17.45
CA GLU A 123 9.85 -16.34 17.70
C GLU A 123 10.41 -15.36 18.74
N ALA A 124 9.93 -14.13 18.71
CA ALA A 124 10.33 -13.11 19.65
C ALA A 124 9.80 -13.35 21.06
N GLU A 125 8.51 -13.67 21.20
CA GLU A 125 7.88 -13.99 22.48
C GLU A 125 8.59 -15.18 23.16
N LYS A 126 8.90 -16.25 22.40
CA LYS A 126 9.67 -17.41 22.91
C LYS A 126 11.06 -17.04 23.41
N LYS A 127 11.70 -16.01 22.84
CA LYS A 127 13.03 -15.55 23.30
C LYS A 127 12.91 -14.63 24.51
N ILE A 128 11.85 -13.83 24.60
CA ILE A 128 11.55 -13.03 25.78
C ILE A 128 11.27 -13.95 26.97
N GLU A 129 10.41 -14.97 26.82
CA GLU A 129 10.10 -15.95 27.86
C GLU A 129 11.38 -16.64 28.38
N LYS A 130 12.27 -17.09 27.47
CA LYS A 130 13.58 -17.64 27.88
C LYS A 130 14.46 -16.65 28.63
N GLN A 131 14.42 -15.37 28.27
CA GLN A 131 15.17 -14.33 28.97
C GLN A 131 14.57 -14.06 30.35
N GLU A 132 13.25 -14.04 30.48
CA GLU A 132 12.56 -13.93 31.77
C GLU A 132 12.88 -15.12 32.68
N ASP A 133 12.86 -16.34 32.16
CA ASP A 133 13.28 -17.55 32.91
C ASP A 133 14.74 -17.44 33.39
N LEU A 134 15.65 -17.00 32.51
CA LEU A 134 17.06 -16.75 32.87
C LEU A 134 17.21 -15.67 33.94
N LEU A 135 16.41 -14.59 33.86
CA LEU A 135 16.36 -13.51 34.86
C LEU A 135 15.78 -13.96 36.20
N ASN A 136 14.83 -14.91 36.18
CA ASN A 136 14.26 -15.51 37.39
C ASN A 136 15.19 -16.56 38.03
N ASP A 137 16.03 -17.23 37.23
CA ASP A 137 17.08 -18.15 37.70
C ASP A 137 18.34 -17.43 38.21
N LEU A 138 18.54 -16.15 37.84
CA LEU A 138 19.57 -15.28 38.40
C LEU A 138 19.26 -15.01 39.89
N THR A 139 20.06 -15.55 40.80
CA THR A 139 19.89 -15.33 42.24
C THR A 139 20.09 -13.84 42.61
N ALA A 140 19.50 -13.41 43.73
CA ALA A 140 19.60 -12.03 44.25
C ALA A 140 21.07 -11.51 44.33
N GLU A 141 22.04 -12.41 44.46
CA GLU A 141 23.48 -12.11 44.51
C GLU A 141 24.08 -11.72 43.14
N GLN A 142 23.46 -12.12 42.02
CA GLN A 142 23.84 -11.69 40.67
C GLN A 142 23.07 -10.44 40.21
N GLN A 143 21.91 -10.16 40.80
CA GLN A 143 21.17 -8.90 40.59
C GLN A 143 21.91 -7.68 41.18
N GLU A 144 22.57 -7.80 42.34
CA GLU A 144 23.46 -6.74 42.88
C GLU A 144 24.69 -6.47 41.98
N ALA A 145 25.20 -7.49 41.28
CA ALA A 145 26.33 -7.33 40.35
C ALA A 145 25.92 -6.69 39.01
N ALA A 146 24.65 -6.85 38.59
CA ALA A 146 24.09 -6.19 37.41
C ALA A 146 23.70 -4.72 37.69
N ASP A 147 23.19 -4.43 38.89
CA ASP A 147 22.81 -3.07 39.34
C ASP A 147 24.04 -2.16 39.59
N THR A 148 25.20 -2.76 39.88
CA THR A 148 26.48 -2.03 39.98
C THR A 148 27.19 -1.82 38.64
N GLY A 149 26.69 -2.41 37.55
CA GLY A 149 27.21 -2.24 36.19
C GLY A 149 26.29 -1.44 35.25
N GLY A 150 25.02 -1.24 35.62
CA GLY A 150 24.00 -0.61 34.78
C GLY A 150 23.31 0.56 35.48
N GLY A 151 23.93 1.74 35.45
CA GLY A 151 23.20 3.00 35.61
C GLY A 151 22.79 3.37 37.02
N THR A 152 23.72 3.35 37.98
CA THR A 152 23.50 4.13 39.21
C THR A 152 23.42 5.61 38.85
N GLY A 153 22.25 6.19 39.11
CA GLY A 153 21.87 7.54 38.73
C GLY A 153 22.88 8.59 39.17
N ASN A 154 23.71 9.00 38.24
CA ASN A 154 24.37 10.28 38.30
C ASN A 154 23.81 11.08 37.14
N ALA A 155 23.15 12.19 37.47
CA ALA A 155 22.72 13.19 36.51
C ALA A 155 23.94 13.67 35.70
N VAL A 156 24.27 12.96 34.61
CA VAL A 156 25.11 13.53 33.58
C VAL A 156 24.18 14.48 32.84
N ASN A 157 24.13 15.68 33.38
CA ASN A 157 23.69 16.88 32.73
C ASN A 157 24.57 17.02 31.47
N ASN A 158 24.22 16.30 30.39
CA ASN A 158 24.99 16.27 29.15
C ASN A 158 24.67 17.55 28.38
N SER A 159 25.24 18.62 28.92
CA SER A 159 25.31 19.98 28.40
C SER A 159 26.07 20.09 27.08
N ASN A 160 26.15 19.02 26.28
CA ASN A 160 26.94 18.94 25.05
C ASN A 160 26.18 18.37 23.83
N ALA A 161 24.92 17.96 23.95
CA ALA A 161 24.08 17.70 22.79
C ALA A 161 23.35 19.00 22.40
N SER A 162 23.93 19.80 21.51
CA SER A 162 23.31 21.03 21.00
C SER A 162 22.44 20.77 19.77
N GLY A 163 21.27 21.42 19.67
CA GLY A 163 20.38 21.31 18.51
C GLY A 163 19.49 20.05 18.54
N GLY A 164 19.11 19.53 17.37
CA GLY A 164 18.16 18.41 17.25
C GLY A 164 18.53 17.15 18.04
N ALA A 165 19.83 16.82 18.14
CA ALA A 165 20.30 15.68 18.93
C ALA A 165 20.02 15.82 20.44
N GLY A 166 19.97 17.04 20.97
CA GLY A 166 19.60 17.30 22.37
C GLY A 166 18.11 17.03 22.62
N ALA A 167 17.24 17.49 21.72
CA ALA A 167 15.80 17.26 21.82
C ALA A 167 15.45 15.76 21.77
N ALA A 168 16.11 15.01 20.90
CA ALA A 168 15.93 13.56 20.82
C ALA A 168 16.36 12.83 22.11
N VAL A 169 17.48 13.24 22.70
CA VAL A 169 17.97 12.67 23.96
C VAL A 169 17.01 13.00 25.11
N ASP A 170 16.55 14.24 25.22
CA ASP A 170 15.59 14.66 26.25
C ASP A 170 14.27 13.88 26.14
N PHE A 171 13.80 13.62 24.92
CA PHE A 171 12.62 12.80 24.68
C PHE A 171 12.79 11.36 25.20
N VAL A 172 13.88 10.68 24.85
CA VAL A 172 14.16 9.30 25.30
C VAL A 172 14.27 9.23 26.81
N TYR A 173 14.90 10.22 27.46
CA TYR A 173 14.97 10.28 28.92
C TYR A 173 13.59 10.41 29.57
N ALA A 174 12.65 11.11 28.93
CA ALA A 174 11.29 11.25 29.43
C ALA A 174 10.48 9.94 29.35
N GLN A 175 10.86 8.99 28.47
CA GLN A 175 10.20 7.69 28.33
C GLN A 175 10.81 6.61 29.26
N ILE A 176 11.75 6.96 30.14
CA ILE A 176 12.31 6.00 31.11
C ILE A 176 11.21 5.56 32.08
N GLY A 177 10.87 4.28 32.03
CA GLY A 177 9.82 3.67 32.84
C GLY A 177 8.61 3.21 32.02
N ASP A 178 8.49 3.63 30.77
CA ASP A 178 7.45 3.14 29.86
C ASP A 178 7.65 1.66 29.53
N ALA A 179 6.55 0.98 29.22
CA ALA A 179 6.62 -0.43 28.87
C ALA A 179 7.22 -0.65 27.48
N TYR A 180 7.87 -1.80 27.29
CA TYR A 180 8.32 -2.23 25.97
C TYR A 180 7.35 -3.27 25.40
N SER A 181 6.90 -3.08 24.17
CA SER A 181 6.13 -4.08 23.44
C SER A 181 6.48 -4.07 21.96
N MET A 182 6.59 -5.26 21.39
CA MET A 182 6.99 -5.43 19.99
C MET A 182 5.93 -4.83 19.04
N GLY A 183 6.36 -3.93 18.15
CA GLY A 183 5.45 -3.23 17.25
C GLY A 183 4.69 -2.06 17.85
N ALA A 184 4.94 -1.72 19.12
CA ALA A 184 4.29 -0.57 19.75
C ALA A 184 4.79 0.75 19.16
N ASN A 185 3.92 1.77 19.16
CA ASN A 185 4.17 3.07 18.53
C ASN A 185 4.16 4.24 19.54
N GLY A 186 4.15 3.96 20.85
CA GLY A 186 4.02 4.97 21.90
C GLY A 186 2.58 5.46 22.11
N PRO A 187 2.37 6.45 23.01
CA PRO A 187 3.39 7.06 23.87
C PRO A 187 3.64 6.29 25.18
N ASP A 188 2.75 5.39 25.61
CA ASP A 188 2.89 4.70 26.90
C ASP A 188 3.63 3.35 26.80
N VAL A 189 3.77 2.84 25.57
CA VAL A 189 4.43 1.57 25.26
C VAL A 189 5.21 1.72 23.96
N TRP A 190 6.49 1.41 23.97
CA TRP A 190 7.39 1.65 22.84
C TRP A 190 8.04 0.37 22.32
N ASP A 191 8.44 0.40 21.05
CA ASP A 191 9.45 -0.52 20.53
C ASP A 191 10.77 0.22 20.23
N CYS A 192 11.82 -0.52 19.85
CA CYS A 192 13.14 0.07 19.66
C CYS A 192 13.17 1.13 18.56
N SER A 193 12.44 0.91 17.47
CA SER A 193 12.43 1.76 16.28
C SER A 193 11.45 2.92 16.39
N SER A 194 10.30 2.74 17.04
CA SER A 194 9.30 3.79 17.25
C SER A 194 9.74 4.81 18.31
N LEU A 195 10.46 4.37 19.34
CA LEU A 195 11.08 5.28 20.32
C LEU A 195 12.13 6.18 19.65
N VAL A 196 12.96 5.61 18.77
CA VAL A 196 13.96 6.37 18.00
C VAL A 196 13.30 7.32 17.01
N GLN A 197 12.26 6.86 16.31
CA GLN A 197 11.49 7.70 15.38
C GLN A 197 10.87 8.90 16.11
N ALA A 198 10.20 8.68 17.24
CA ALA A 198 9.59 9.75 18.03
C ALA A 198 10.63 10.72 18.62
N ALA A 199 11.79 10.21 19.08
CA ALA A 199 12.88 11.04 19.57
C ALA A 199 13.40 12.01 18.49
N TRP A 200 13.64 11.51 17.27
CA TRP A 200 14.11 12.35 16.17
C TRP A 200 13.02 13.26 15.58
N ALA A 201 11.74 12.91 15.75
CA ALA A 201 10.64 13.80 15.39
C ALA A 201 10.65 15.11 16.21
N GLU A 202 11.05 15.07 17.50
CA GLU A 202 11.27 16.29 18.32
C GLU A 202 12.41 17.17 17.78
N ALA A 203 13.32 16.58 17.02
CA ALA A 203 14.38 17.28 16.32
C ALA A 203 13.96 17.78 14.91
N GLY A 204 12.71 17.52 14.48
CA GLY A 204 12.21 17.80 13.15
C GLY A 204 12.72 16.85 12.06
N VAL A 205 13.29 15.70 12.44
CA VAL A 205 13.82 14.69 11.52
C VAL A 205 12.78 13.57 11.39
N SER A 206 12.30 13.34 10.17
CA SER A 206 11.43 12.21 9.87
C SER A 206 12.26 10.97 9.58
N LEU A 207 12.06 9.93 10.37
CA LEU A 207 12.72 8.64 10.19
C LEU A 207 11.70 7.58 9.74
N PRO A 208 12.10 6.61 8.91
CA PRO A 208 11.25 5.46 8.58
C PRO A 208 10.99 4.61 9.83
N ARG A 209 10.00 3.72 9.78
CA ARG A 209 9.51 2.98 10.97
C ARG A 209 10.41 1.83 11.40
N THR A 210 11.23 1.30 10.51
CA THR A 210 12.11 0.14 10.73
C THR A 210 13.55 0.59 10.97
N THR A 211 14.26 -0.09 11.87
CA THR A 211 15.67 0.19 12.16
C THR A 211 16.56 0.00 10.91
N TYR A 212 16.23 -0.94 10.01
CA TYR A 212 16.96 -1.16 8.74
C TYR A 212 16.89 0.03 7.80
N ASP A 213 15.77 0.72 7.71
CA ASP A 213 15.68 1.93 6.90
C ASP A 213 16.24 3.13 7.66
N GLN A 214 16.08 3.18 8.99
CA GLN A 214 16.63 4.23 9.84
C GLN A 214 18.15 4.33 9.77
N VAL A 215 18.86 3.19 9.74
CA VAL A 215 20.34 3.20 9.66
C VAL A 215 20.86 3.79 8.35
N ASN A 216 20.03 3.78 7.29
CA ASN A 216 20.36 4.34 5.98
C ASN A 216 19.82 5.76 5.77
N ALA A 217 19.06 6.30 6.72
CA ALA A 217 18.39 7.60 6.61
C ALA A 217 19.31 8.82 6.92
N GLY A 218 20.63 8.68 6.78
CA GLY A 218 21.65 9.67 7.19
C GLY A 218 22.73 9.97 6.16
#